data_AF-K1S3B8-F1
#
_entry.id   AF-K1S3B8-F1
#
_cell.length_a   1.000
_cell.length_b   1.000
_cell.length_c   1.000
_cell.angle_alpha   90.00
_cell.angle_beta   90.00
_cell.angle_gamma   90.00
#
_symmetry.space_group_name_H-M   'P 1'
#
loop_
_entity.id
_entity.type
_entity.pdbx_description
1 polymer ?
#
loop_
_entity_poly.entity_id
_entity_poly.type
_entity_poly.pdbx_seq_one_letter_code
_entity_poly.pdbx_strand_id
1 'polypeptide(L)' 'NIIHPFREGNGRSTRELIRCMALEYSLHINWGNTDRETLIDSAIAAVDDDMAFCDVLKQCIESPN' A
#
# COMPACT_ATOMS: atom_id res chain seq x y z
N ASN A 1 -3.64 6.76 4.53
CA ASN A 1 -4.78 7.21 3.67
C ASN A 1 -5.68 8.25 4.36
N ILE A 2 -5.21 8.92 5.42
CA ILE A 2 -6.04 9.73 6.34
C ILE A 2 -6.48 11.07 5.73
N ILE A 3 -5.55 11.80 5.12
CA ILE A 3 -5.78 13.17 4.62
C ILE A 3 -6.67 13.21 3.35
N HIS A 4 -6.69 12.11 2.58
CA HIS A 4 -7.59 11.89 1.45
C HIS A 4 -7.76 13.12 0.49
N PRO A 5 -6.66 13.65 -0.09
CA PRO A 5 -6.63 14.96 -0.74
C PRO A 5 -7.42 15.10 -2.05
N PHE A 6 -7.87 14.01 -2.68
CA PHE A 6 -8.64 14.02 -3.93
C PHE A 6 -10.12 13.76 -3.67
N ARG A 7 -11.00 14.23 -4.58
CA ARG A 7 -12.43 13.90 -4.55
C ARG A 7 -12.67 12.39 -4.72
N GLU A 8 -11.92 11.77 -5.63
CA GLU A 8 -11.95 10.34 -5.89
C GLU A 8 -10.54 9.82 -6.24
N GLY A 9 -10.30 8.53 -6.01
CA GLY A 9 -9.07 7.87 -6.46
C GLY A 9 -7.88 7.93 -5.50
N ASN A 10 -8.03 8.45 -4.27
CA ASN A 10 -6.95 8.52 -3.27
C ASN A 10 -6.21 7.20 -3.07
N GLY A 11 -6.94 6.09 -2.95
CA GLY A 11 -6.33 4.76 -2.81
C GLY A 11 -5.47 4.38 -4.01
N ARG A 12 -5.90 4.71 -5.24
CA ARG A 12 -5.12 4.45 -6.46
C ARG A 12 -3.87 5.32 -6.51
N SER A 13 -4.02 6.63 -6.33
CA SER A 13 -2.91 7.58 -6.38
C SER A 13 -1.88 7.33 -5.28
N THR A 14 -2.32 7.01 -4.07
CA THR A 14 -1.42 6.70 -2.94
C THR A 14 -0.65 5.41 -3.18
N ARG A 15 -1.29 4.34 -3.66
CA ARG A 15 -0.60 3.08 -3.99
C ARG A 15 0.41 3.25 -5.12
N GLU A 16 0.09 4.06 -6.12
CA GLU A 16 1.02 4.37 -7.20
C GLU A 16 2.20 5.21 -6.71
N LEU A 17 1.97 6.19 -5.84
CA LEU A 17 3.05 6.94 -5.18
C LEU A 17 3.97 6.00 -4.39
N ILE A 18 3.42 5.07 -3.60
CA ILE A 18 4.19 4.07 -2.86
C ILE A 18 4.99 3.18 -3.82
N ARG A 19 4.39 2.73 -4.93
CA ARG A 19 5.07 1.94 -5.96
C ARG A 19 6.25 2.71 -6.57
N CYS A 20 6.07 3.98 -6.91
CA CYS A 20 7.15 4.84 -7.43
C CYS A 20 8.27 5.01 -6.39
N MET A 21 7.95 5.27 -5.13
CA MET A 21 8.96 5.36 -4.06
C MET A 21 9.75 4.06 -3.92
N ALA A 22 9.08 2.90 -3.96
CA ALA A 22 9.74 1.61 -3.87
C ALA A 22 10.73 1.35 -5.01
N LEU A 23 10.40 1.78 -6.24
CA LEU A 23 11.29 1.67 -7.40
C LEU A 23 12.61 2.43 -7.22
N GLU A 24 12.61 3.58 -6.53
CA GLU A 24 13.83 4.32 -6.22
C GLU A 24 14.80 3.52 -5.32
N TYR A 25 14.26 2.55 -4.58
CA TYR A 25 15.04 1.60 -3.75
C TYR A 25 15.22 0.23 -4.42
N SER A 26 14.94 0.11 -5.73
CA SER A 26 14.98 -1.17 -6.47
C SER A 26 14.05 -2.25 -5.90
N LEU A 27 12.97 -1.83 -5.22
CA LEU A 27 11.91 -2.72 -4.74
C LEU A 27 10.75 -2.74 -5.74
N HIS A 28 10.20 -3.92 -5.96
CA HIS A 28 9.04 -4.12 -6.81
C HIS A 28 7.82 -4.42 -5.94
N ILE A 29 6.74 -3.66 -6.12
CA ILE A 29 5.49 -3.86 -5.39
C ILE A 29 4.43 -4.39 -6.36
N ASN A 30 3.88 -5.56 -6.03
CA ASN A 30 2.75 -6.17 -6.68
C ASN A 30 1.54 -6.21 -5.75
N TRP A 31 0.63 -5.25 -5.95
CA TRP A 31 -0.62 -5.16 -5.19
C TRP A 31 -1.59 -6.31 -5.45
N GLY A 32 -1.34 -7.14 -6.48
CA GLY A 32 -2.11 -8.36 -6.74
C GLY A 32 -1.77 -9.52 -5.81
N ASN A 33 -0.70 -9.40 -5.00
CA ASN A 33 -0.32 -10.42 -4.02
C ASN A 33 -1.18 -10.38 -2.74
N THR A 34 -2.10 -9.43 -2.63
CA THR A 34 -3.07 -9.31 -1.54
C THR A 34 -4.45 -9.04 -2.13
N ASP A 35 -5.50 -9.43 -1.42
CA ASP A 35 -6.87 -9.18 -1.86
C ASP A 35 -7.36 -7.79 -1.42
N ARG A 36 -8.49 -7.38 -1.99
CA ARG A 36 -9.07 -6.07 -1.75
C ARG A 36 -9.50 -5.85 -0.29
N GLU A 37 -10.06 -6.88 0.34
CA GLU A 37 -10.59 -6.79 1.70
C GLU A 37 -9.44 -6.60 2.68
N THR A 38 -8.40 -7.44 2.59
CA THR A 38 -7.17 -7.31 3.37
C THR A 38 -6.53 -5.92 3.24
N LEU A 39 -6.46 -5.37 2.03
CA LEU A 39 -5.96 -4.00 1.78
C LEU A 39 -6.80 -2.92 2.46
N ILE A 40 -8.13 -3.05 2.43
CA ILE A 40 -9.04 -2.06 3.00
C ILE A 40 -8.98 -2.12 4.53
N ASP A 41 -9.07 -3.33 5.10
CA ASP A 41 -9.11 -3.54 6.54
C ASP A 41 -7.80 -3.09 7.18
N SER A 42 -6.66 -3.43 6.58
CA SER A 42 -5.36 -2.97 7.07
C SER A 42 -5.23 -1.45 6.96
N ALA A 43 -5.79 -0.82 5.91
CA ALA A 43 -5.77 0.63 5.77
C ALA A 43 -6.67 1.36 6.78
N ILE A 44 -7.74 0.70 7.25
CA ILE A 44 -8.62 1.18 8.33
C ILE A 44 -7.89 1.02 9.67
N ALA A 45 -7.34 -0.17 9.95
CA ALA A 45 -6.56 -0.41 11.17
C ALA A 45 -5.38 0.56 11.31
N ALA A 46 -4.75 0.92 10.20
CA ALA A 46 -3.66 1.89 10.14
C ALA A 46 -4.02 3.33 10.54
N VAL A 47 -5.30 3.62 10.79
CA VAL A 47 -5.73 4.89 11.40
C VAL A 47 -5.34 4.94 12.88
N ASP A 48 -5.43 3.80 13.57
CA ASP A 48 -5.18 3.68 15.01
C ASP A 48 -3.80 3.08 15.33
N ASP A 49 -3.29 2.20 14.46
CA ASP A 49 -1.98 1.53 14.58
C ASP A 49 -1.21 1.60 13.25
N ASP A 50 -0.23 2.51 13.16
CA ASP A 50 0.51 2.77 11.92
C ASP A 50 1.30 1.56 11.41
N MET A 51 1.54 0.55 12.25
CA MET A 51 2.21 -0.69 11.86
C MET A 51 1.27 -1.72 11.23
N ALA A 52 -0.05 -1.59 11.37
CA ALA A 52 -1.03 -2.56 10.86
C ALA A 52 -0.98 -2.75 9.33
N PHE A 53 -0.48 -1.76 8.58
CA PHE A 53 -0.34 -1.85 7.13
C PHE A 53 1.00 -2.47 6.67
N CYS A 54 1.98 -2.59 7.57
CA CYS A 54 3.33 -3.04 7.20
C CYS A 54 3.35 -4.46 6.67
N ASP A 55 2.52 -5.36 7.19
CA ASP A 55 2.54 -6.75 6.77
C ASP A 55 1.93 -6.94 5.38
N VAL A 56 0.88 -6.16 5.04
CA VAL A 56 0.36 -6.09 3.67
C VAL A 56 1.40 -5.53 2.71
N LEU A 57 2.13 -4.48 3.10
CA LEU A 57 3.22 -3.94 2.27
C LEU A 57 4.30 -4.99 2.01
N LYS A 58 4.75 -5.71 3.05
CA LYS A 58 5.76 -6.78 2.90
C LYS A 58 5.28 -7.89 1.99
N GLN A 59 4.02 -8.32 2.13
CA GLN A 59 3.40 -9.33 1.26
C GLN A 59 3.40 -8.91 -0.21
N CYS A 60 3.26 -7.62 -0.47
CA CYS A 60 3.27 -7.08 -1.83
C CYS A 60 4.68 -6.84 -2.40
N ILE A 61 5.75 -6.89 -1.60
CA ILE A 61 7.12 -6.76 -2.12
C ILE A 61 7.52 -8.08 -2.80
N GLU A 62 7.90 -8.00 -4.08
CA GLU A 62 8.43 -9.14 -4.81
C GLU A 62 9.92 -9.32 -4.49
N SER A 63 10.34 -10.57 -4.30
CA SER A 63 11.76 -10.89 -4.23
C SER A 63 12.42 -10.60 -5.59
N PRO A 64 13.66 -10.09 -5.61
CA PRO A 64 14.42 -10.03 -6.85
C PRO A 64 14.60 -11.46 -7.39
N ASN A 65 14.25 -11.66 -8.66
CA ASN A 65 14.52 -12.90 -9.41
C ASN A 65 16.02 -13.09 -9.66
#